data_AF-A0A2A7WNH9-F1
#
_entry.id   AF-A0A2A7WNH9-F1
#
_cell.length_a   1.000
_cell.length_b   1.000
_cell.length_c   1.000
_cell.angle_alpha   90.00
_cell.angle_beta   90.00
_cell.angle_gamma   90.00
#
_symmetry.space_group_name_H-M   'P 1'
#
loop_
_entity.id
_entity.type
_entity.pdbx_description
1 polymer ?
#
loop_
_entity_poly.entity_id
_entity_poly.type
_entity_poly.pdbx_seq_one_letter_code
_entity_poly.pdbx_strand_id
1 'polypeptide(L)'
;MALSATVNYKDKTVKSFVIEEHLHDEIFEKNTVWKSYKQLSRISDYYLYGLKMNKKDFFQFIEEWEEYSKWIHTTYQIEYEKILIDLRKIYNFNEVSYVKFIGD
;
A
#
# COMPACT_ATOMS: atom_id res chain seq x y z
N MET A 1 11.92 8.69 1.75
CA MET A 1 12.05 7.52 0.85
C MET A 1 10.71 7.26 0.19
N ALA A 2 10.65 7.11 -1.13
CA ALA A 2 9.40 6.79 -1.82
C ALA A 2 9.15 5.26 -1.80
N LEU A 3 7.88 4.86 -1.72
CA LEU A 3 7.51 3.44 -1.71
C LEU A 3 6.90 3.06 -3.06
N SER A 4 7.61 2.20 -3.79
CA SER A 4 7.13 1.67 -5.07
C SER A 4 6.54 0.27 -4.90
N ALA A 5 5.45 -0.02 -5.59
CA ALA A 5 4.82 -1.32 -5.57
C ALA A 5 4.48 -1.82 -6.97
N THR A 6 4.64 -3.13 -7.17
CA THR A 6 4.33 -3.83 -8.42
C THR A 6 3.32 -4.94 -8.17
N VAL A 7 2.19 -4.86 -8.85
CA VAL A 7 1.10 -5.82 -8.80
C VAL A 7 1.24 -6.76 -9.98
N ASN A 8 1.42 -8.05 -9.68
CA ASN A 8 1.54 -9.10 -10.67
C ASN A 8 0.19 -9.83 -10.80
N TYR A 9 -0.36 -9.82 -12.00
CA TYR A 9 -1.61 -10.50 -12.33
C TYR A 9 -1.34 -11.91 -12.88
N LYS A 10 -2.35 -12.78 -12.82
CA LYS A 10 -2.29 -14.17 -13.30
C LYS A 10 -2.13 -14.28 -14.81
N ASP A 11 -2.61 -13.28 -15.55
CA ASP A 11 -2.45 -13.13 -17.00
C ASP A 11 -1.04 -12.64 -17.41
N LYS A 12 -0.13 -12.49 -16.43
CA LYS A 12 1.23 -11.95 -16.57
C LYS A 12 1.27 -10.44 -16.83
N THR A 13 0.15 -9.73 -16.72
CA THR A 13 0.14 -8.28 -16.70
C THR A 13 0.80 -7.79 -15.41
N VAL A 14 1.54 -6.68 -15.49
CA VAL A 14 2.13 -6.01 -14.33
C VAL A 14 1.66 -4.58 -14.31
N LYS A 15 1.17 -4.13 -13.16
CA LYS A 15 0.90 -2.70 -12.90
C LYS A 15 1.78 -2.22 -11.77
N SER A 16 2.24 -0.98 -11.87
CA SER A 16 2.99 -0.31 -10.80
C SER A 16 2.17 0.82 -10.20
N PHE A 17 2.32 1.03 -8.91
CA PHE A 17 1.88 2.25 -8.23
C PHE A 17 2.99 2.72 -7.30
N VAL A 18 3.01 4.02 -7.05
CA VAL A 18 4.01 4.67 -6.19
C VAL A 18 3.27 5.43 -5.10
N ILE A 19 3.75 5.30 -3.87
CA ILE A 19 3.40 6.14 -2.75
C ILE A 19 4.55 7.13 -2.63
N GLU A 20 4.24 8.39 -2.91
CA GLU A 20 5.20 9.50 -2.87
C GLU A 20 5.80 9.66 -1.47
N GLU A 21 7.01 10.20 -1.40
CA GLU A 21 7.79 10.36 -0.17
C GLU A 21 7.04 11.13 0.92
N HIS A 22 6.39 12.24 0.59
CA HIS A 22 5.66 13.03 1.59
C HIS A 22 4.46 12.27 2.19
N LEU A 23 3.81 11.41 1.40
CA LEU A 23 2.71 10.58 1.88
C LEU A 23 3.22 9.39 2.68
N HIS A 24 4.34 8.81 2.26
CA HIS A 24 5.06 7.83 3.05
C HIS A 24 5.39 8.39 4.44
N ASP A 25 5.96 9.59 4.53
CA ASP A 25 6.35 10.19 5.80
C ASP A 25 5.13 10.52 6.67
N GLU A 26 4.04 10.98 6.06
CA GLU A 26 2.76 11.19 6.73
C GLU A 26 2.24 9.89 7.38
N ILE A 27 2.38 8.75 6.70
CA ILE A 27 1.92 7.45 7.18
C ILE A 27 2.87 6.88 8.22
N PHE A 28 4.17 6.85 7.96
CA PHE A 28 5.13 6.04 8.72
C PHE A 28 5.96 6.83 9.73
N GLU A 29 6.20 8.13 9.50
CA GLU A 29 7.05 8.95 10.38
C GLU A 29 6.24 9.80 11.37
N LYS A 30 5.04 10.25 10.98
CA LYS A 30 4.31 11.26 11.75
C LYS A 30 3.58 10.74 12.99
N ASN A 31 3.09 9.51 12.95
CA ASN A 31 2.47 8.83 14.08
C ASN A 31 2.83 7.34 14.07
N THR A 32 2.44 6.60 15.09
CA THR A 32 2.74 5.15 15.19
C THR A 32 1.50 4.27 15.08
N VAL A 33 0.34 4.84 14.74
CA VAL A 33 -0.94 4.10 14.71
C VAL A 33 -0.91 3.02 13.62
N TRP A 34 -0.16 3.23 12.54
CA TRP A 34 0.06 2.23 11.49
C TRP A 34 0.66 0.91 12.01
N LYS A 35 1.37 0.93 13.16
CA LYS A 35 1.96 -0.27 13.77
C LYS A 35 0.93 -1.28 14.26
N SER A 36 -0.30 -0.85 14.58
CA SER A 36 -1.37 -1.76 14.98
C SER A 36 -2.02 -2.48 13.79
N TYR A 37 -1.76 -2.01 12.58
CA TYR A 37 -2.27 -2.58 11.33
C TYR A 37 -1.25 -3.58 10.78
N LYS A 38 -1.69 -4.81 10.52
CA LYS A 38 -0.80 -5.94 10.29
C LYS A 38 -0.05 -5.85 8.96
N GLN A 39 -0.71 -5.41 7.91
CA GLN A 39 -0.10 -5.31 6.58
C GLN A 39 0.61 -3.97 6.40
N LEU A 40 0.08 -2.87 6.96
CA LEU A 40 0.79 -1.59 7.00
C LEU A 40 2.12 -1.69 7.75
N SER A 41 2.15 -2.31 8.94
CA SER A 41 3.41 -2.56 9.67
C SER A 41 4.38 -3.42 8.87
N ARG A 42 3.91 -4.47 8.20
CA ARG A 42 4.76 -5.30 7.32
C ARG A 42 5.34 -4.50 6.15
N ILE A 43 4.63 -3.56 5.56
CA ILE A 43 5.21 -2.73 4.50
C ILE A 43 6.38 -1.93 5.05
N SER A 44 6.22 -1.38 6.26
CA SER A 44 7.28 -0.63 6.95
C SER A 44 8.50 -1.50 7.28
N ASP A 45 8.29 -2.71 7.79
CA ASP A 45 9.38 -3.57 8.25
C ASP A 45 10.20 -4.19 7.09
N TYR A 46 9.61 -4.32 5.90
CA TYR A 46 10.18 -5.09 4.79
C TYR A 46 10.69 -4.23 3.62
N TYR A 47 10.86 -2.91 3.82
CA TYR A 47 11.43 -2.00 2.82
C TYR A 47 12.74 -2.51 2.20
N LEU A 48 13.55 -3.24 2.98
CA LEU A 48 14.88 -3.71 2.57
C LEU A 48 14.89 -5.05 1.80
N TYR A 49 13.83 -5.85 1.84
CA TYR A 49 13.86 -7.24 1.34
C TYR A 49 12.86 -7.53 0.22
N GLY A 50 12.04 -6.55 -0.16
CA GLY A 50 11.04 -6.72 -1.20
C GLY A 50 9.87 -7.58 -0.71
N LEU A 51 8.95 -6.98 0.04
CA LEU A 51 7.78 -7.69 0.59
C LEU A 51 6.88 -8.22 -0.52
N LYS A 52 6.60 -9.53 -0.51
CA LYS A 52 5.58 -10.14 -1.37
C LYS A 52 4.32 -10.43 -0.56
N MET A 53 3.23 -9.73 -0.88
CA MET A 53 1.90 -10.01 -0.38
C MET A 53 1.14 -10.90 -1.36
N ASN A 54 0.51 -11.95 -0.84
CA ASN A 54 -0.47 -12.70 -1.63
C ASN A 54 -1.78 -11.89 -1.75
N LYS A 55 -2.74 -12.37 -2.54
CA LYS A 55 -4.04 -11.73 -2.71
C LYS A 55 -4.76 -11.39 -1.39
N LYS A 56 -4.77 -12.31 -0.42
CA LYS A 56 -5.48 -12.11 0.86
C LYS A 56 -4.80 -11.02 1.70
N ASP A 57 -3.47 -11.04 1.76
CA ASP A 57 -2.69 -10.01 2.43
C ASP A 57 -2.88 -8.65 1.75
N PHE A 58 -2.95 -8.60 0.42
CA PHE A 58 -3.18 -7.36 -0.31
C PHE A 58 -4.60 -6.80 -0.12
N PHE A 59 -5.61 -7.67 -0.04
CA PHE A 59 -6.97 -7.23 0.31
C PHE A 59 -7.01 -6.62 1.72
N GLN A 60 -6.40 -7.31 2.69
CA GLN A 60 -6.29 -6.80 4.04
C GLN A 60 -5.54 -5.47 4.08
N PHE A 61 -4.47 -5.31 3.30
CA PHE A 61 -3.77 -4.03 3.18
C PHE A 61 -4.70 -2.90 2.70
N ILE A 62 -5.59 -3.16 1.74
CA ILE A 62 -6.55 -2.16 1.24
C ILE A 62 -7.55 -1.77 2.32
N GLU A 63 -8.07 -2.74 3.08
CA GLU A 63 -8.97 -2.48 4.21
C GLU A 63 -8.28 -1.64 5.29
N GLU A 64 -7.04 -2.01 5.64
CA GLU A 64 -6.25 -1.28 6.62
C GLU A 64 -5.91 0.14 6.15
N TRP A 65 -5.62 0.33 4.85
CA TRP A 65 -5.41 1.65 4.24
C TRP A 65 -6.68 2.51 4.35
N GLU A 66 -7.83 1.97 3.97
CA GLU A 66 -9.10 2.70 4.11
C GLU A 66 -9.38 3.11 5.56
N GLU A 67 -9.19 2.21 6.52
CA GLU A 67 -9.39 2.52 7.93
C GLU A 67 -8.40 3.56 8.47
N TYR A 68 -7.17 3.56 7.94
CA TYR A 68 -6.12 4.47 8.36
C TYR A 68 -6.32 5.90 7.84
N SER A 69 -7.14 6.09 6.80
CA SER A 69 -7.47 7.42 6.23
C SER A 69 -7.85 8.48 7.27
N LYS A 70 -8.48 8.09 8.38
CA LYS A 70 -8.88 8.98 9.49
C LYS A 70 -7.71 9.62 10.24
N TRP A 71 -6.50 9.06 10.12
CA TRP A 71 -5.28 9.54 10.77
C TRP A 71 -4.41 10.40 9.84
N ILE A 72 -4.78 10.48 8.56
CA ILE A 72 -4.05 11.26 7.56
C ILE A 72 -4.44 12.73 7.66
N HIS A 73 -3.45 13.62 7.65
CA HIS A 73 -3.72 15.05 7.64
C HIS A 73 -4.53 15.47 6.41
N THR A 74 -5.46 16.43 6.59
CA THR A 74 -6.40 16.87 5.55
C THR A 74 -5.71 17.30 4.24
N THR A 75 -4.50 17.88 4.34
CA THR A 75 -3.67 18.26 3.19
C THR A 75 -3.37 17.10 2.24
N TYR A 76 -3.25 15.88 2.76
CA TYR A 76 -2.89 14.69 1.99
C TYR A 76 -4.08 13.74 1.73
N GLN A 77 -5.26 14.03 2.27
CA GLN A 77 -6.45 13.17 2.12
C GLN A 77 -6.81 12.88 0.66
N ILE A 78 -6.79 13.91 -0.19
CA ILE A 78 -7.16 13.75 -1.62
C ILE A 78 -6.21 12.76 -2.32
N GLU A 79 -4.92 12.84 -2.03
CA GLU A 79 -3.92 11.94 -2.60
C GLU A 79 -4.06 10.52 -2.04
N TYR A 80 -4.24 10.41 -0.72
CA TYR A 80 -4.45 9.14 -0.03
C TYR A 80 -5.67 8.38 -0.56
N GLU A 81 -6.78 9.08 -0.80
CA GLU A 81 -8.00 8.51 -1.36
C GLU A 81 -7.83 8.11 -2.83
N LYS A 82 -7.08 8.87 -3.63
CA LYS A 82 -6.76 8.48 -5.01
C LYS A 82 -6.01 7.15 -5.05
N ILE A 83 -5.02 6.96 -4.18
CA ILE A 83 -4.29 5.69 -4.06
C ILE A 83 -5.26 4.58 -3.66
N LEU A 84 -6.15 4.81 -2.69
CA LEU A 84 -7.15 3.81 -2.29
C LEU A 84 -8.05 3.39 -3.47
N ILE A 85 -8.53 4.35 -4.26
CA ILE A 85 -9.32 4.08 -5.46
C ILE A 85 -8.53 3.24 -6.46
N ASP A 86 -7.28 3.58 -6.70
CA ASP A 86 -6.43 2.83 -7.64
C ASP A 86 -6.09 1.43 -7.12
N LEU A 87 -5.81 1.27 -5.83
CA LEU A 87 -5.65 -0.03 -5.18
C LEU A 87 -6.89 -0.91 -5.34
N ARG A 88 -8.09 -0.33 -5.18
CA ARG A 88 -9.35 -1.05 -5.38
C ARG A 88 -9.58 -1.44 -6.84
N LYS A 89 -9.27 -0.57 -7.80
CA LYS A 89 -9.31 -0.92 -9.24
C LYS A 89 -8.32 -2.04 -9.57
N ILE A 90 -7.14 -2.00 -8.95
CA ILE A 90 -6.08 -2.99 -9.11
C ILE A 90 -6.52 -4.33 -8.54
N TYR A 91 -7.17 -4.31 -7.38
CA TYR A 91 -7.76 -5.47 -6.72
C TYR A 91 -9.01 -5.95 -7.47
N ASN A 92 -8.81 -6.50 -8.66
CA ASN A 92 -9.82 -7.30 -9.32
C ASN A 92 -9.73 -8.73 -8.77
N PHE A 93 -10.80 -9.21 -8.11
CA PHE A 93 -10.79 -10.40 -7.25
C PHE A 93 -10.25 -11.66 -7.95
N ASN A 94 -10.36 -11.79 -9.27
CA ASN A 94 -9.98 -13.03 -9.96
C ASN A 94 -8.53 -13.08 -10.45
N GLU A 95 -7.83 -11.95 -10.50
CA GLU A 95 -6.65 -11.81 -11.37
C GLU A 95 -5.36 -11.52 -10.62
N VAL A 96 -5.37 -11.00 -9.39
CA VAL A 96 -4.12 -10.72 -8.65
C VAL A 96 -3.44 -12.03 -8.23
N SER A 97 -2.16 -12.17 -8.58
CA SER A 97 -1.29 -13.26 -8.13
C SER A 97 -0.58 -12.86 -6.84
N TYR A 98 0.24 -11.80 -6.89
CA TYR A 98 0.92 -11.24 -5.73
C TYR A 98 1.27 -9.77 -5.96
N VAL A 99 1.49 -9.04 -4.87
CA VAL A 99 1.97 -7.64 -4.89
C VAL A 99 3.34 -7.59 -4.25
N LYS A 100 4.30 -6.94 -4.91
CA LYS A 100 5.65 -6.76 -4.42
C LYS A 100 5.89 -5.29 -4.11
N PHE A 101 6.21 -4.97 -2.86
CA PHE A 101 6.63 -3.64 -2.42
C PHE A 101 8.15 -3.55 -2.42
N ILE A 102 8.68 -2.41 -2.83
CA ILE A 102 10.10 -2.08 -2.90
C ILE A 102 10.26 -0.64 -2.41
N GLY A 103 11.01 -0.44 -1.32
CA GLY A 103 11.42 0.90 -0.90
C GLY A 103 12.60 1.35 -1.75
N ASP A 104 12.59 2.63 -2.16
CA ASP A 104 13.72 3.31 -2.80
C ASP A 104 14.54 4.08 -1.76
#